data_AF-A0AAW4YA58-F1
#
_entry.id   AF-A0AAW4YA58-F1
#
_cell.length_a   1.000
_cell.length_b   1.000
_cell.length_c   1.000
_cell.angle_alpha   90.00
_cell.angle_beta   90.00
_cell.angle_gamma   90.00
#
_symmetry.space_group_name_H-M   'P 1'
#
loop_
_entity.id
_entity.type
_entity.pdbx_description
1 polymer ?
#
loop_
_entity_poly.entity_id
_entity_poly.type
_entity_poly.pdbx_seq_one_letter_code
_entity_poly.pdbx_strand_id
1 'polypeptide(L)'
;IQALFNFDSENDLHDVVTGARASRTMIALLTGAALAVSGLLMQALTRNPIASPGLFGVNAGAVFFVIFSITFIQIQSFKMIVVIAFLGAIVVTVLVVALGMFRQTLFSPHRVILAGAAIAMLF
;
A
#
# COMPACT_ATOMS: atom_id res chain seq x y z
N ILE A 1 13.07 26.35 11.90
CA ILE A 1 14.34 25.67 12.27
C ILE A 1 14.47 25.56 13.79
N GLN A 2 14.20 26.62 14.56
CA GLN A 2 14.16 26.54 16.04
C GLN A 2 13.24 25.43 16.56
N ALA A 3 12.02 25.29 16.04
CA ALA A 3 11.14 24.16 16.39
C ALA A 3 11.76 22.75 16.27
N LEU A 4 12.73 22.55 15.37
CA LEU A 4 13.37 21.24 15.11
C LEU A 4 14.59 20.99 16.01
N PHE A 5 15.30 22.03 16.41
CA PHE A 5 16.57 21.92 17.15
C PHE A 5 16.50 22.43 18.60
N ASN A 6 15.55 23.31 18.91
CA ASN A 6 15.22 23.86 20.22
C ASN A 6 13.70 23.79 20.41
N PHE A 7 13.19 22.59 20.65
CA PHE A 7 11.77 22.36 20.86
C PHE A 7 11.31 23.01 22.17
N ASP A 8 10.21 23.75 22.11
CA ASP A 8 9.57 24.37 23.26
C ASP A 8 8.11 23.93 23.27
N SER A 9 7.71 23.22 24.32
CA SER A 9 6.37 22.65 24.48
C SER A 9 5.31 23.69 24.84
N GLU A 10 5.69 24.92 25.23
CA GLU A 10 4.73 26.00 25.50
C GLU A 10 4.34 26.77 24.22
N ASN A 11 5.00 26.49 23.09
CA ASN A 11 4.70 27.12 21.81
C ASN A 11 3.90 26.19 20.90
N ASP A 12 2.59 26.44 20.78
CA ASP A 12 1.66 25.69 19.93
C ASP A 12 2.16 25.52 18.48
N LEU A 13 2.89 26.51 17.94
CA LEU A 13 3.45 26.44 16.60
C LEU A 13 4.61 25.45 16.49
N HIS A 14 5.40 25.28 17.54
CA HIS A 14 6.47 24.30 17.58
C HIS A 14 5.89 22.88 17.64
N ASP A 15 4.85 22.66 18.46
CA ASP A 15 4.20 21.35 18.62
C ASP A 15 3.50 20.88 17.34
N VAL A 16 2.85 21.78 16.60
CA VAL A 16 2.26 21.44 15.29
C VAL A 16 3.33 21.08 14.24
N VAL A 17 4.47 21.78 14.25
CA VAL A 17 5.55 21.58 13.27
C VAL A 17 6.27 20.24 13.53
N THR A 18 6.63 19.93 14.77
CA THR A 18 7.33 18.67 15.10
C THR A 18 6.36 17.49 15.19
N GLY A 19 5.19 17.67 15.80
CA GLY A 19 4.20 16.61 15.97
C GLY A 19 3.54 16.20 14.66
N ALA A 20 2.85 17.13 14.00
CA ALA A 20 2.02 16.79 12.84
C ALA A 20 2.79 16.89 11.51
N ARG A 21 3.50 17.99 11.27
CA ARG A 21 4.11 18.24 9.95
C ARG A 21 5.34 17.37 9.70
N ALA A 22 6.28 17.31 10.64
CA ALA A 22 7.48 16.51 10.48
C ALA A 22 7.16 15.01 10.34
N SER A 23 6.24 14.49 11.17
CA SER A 23 5.75 13.11 11.05
C SER A 23 5.13 12.84 9.67
N ARG A 24 4.25 13.72 9.18
CA ARG A 24 3.64 13.59 7.86
C ARG A 24 4.67 13.63 6.73
N THR A 25 5.67 14.51 6.80
CA THR A 25 6.75 14.59 5.80
C THR A 25 7.58 13.30 5.77
N MET A 26 7.89 12.73 6.94
CA MET A 26 8.64 11.48 7.02
C MET A 26 7.86 10.30 6.42
N ILE A 27 6.58 10.17 6.74
CA ILE A 27 5.70 9.14 6.15
C ILE A 27 5.59 9.33 4.63
N ALA A 28 5.45 10.56 4.15
CA ALA A 28 5.36 10.86 2.72
C ALA A 28 6.65 10.48 1.98
N LEU A 29 7.83 10.80 2.53
CA LEU A 29 9.11 10.43 1.96
C LEU A 29 9.30 8.91 1.89
N LEU A 30 9.01 8.20 2.99
CA LEU A 30 9.12 6.74 3.05
C LEU A 30 8.16 6.06 2.09
N THR A 31 6.90 6.51 2.06
CA THR A 31 5.88 5.95 1.15
C THR A 31 6.24 6.24 -0.31
N GLY A 32 6.69 7.46 -0.62
CA GLY A 32 7.13 7.83 -1.96
C GLY A 32 8.32 7.00 -2.45
N ALA A 33 9.33 6.79 -1.60
CA ALA A 33 10.46 5.93 -1.91
C ALA A 33 10.04 4.47 -2.14
N ALA A 34 9.15 3.93 -1.29
CA ALA A 34 8.62 2.58 -1.46
C ALA A 34 7.82 2.41 -2.77
N LEU A 35 6.99 3.39 -3.12
CA LEU A 35 6.24 3.41 -4.38
C LEU A 35 7.17 3.52 -5.59
N ALA A 36 8.23 4.33 -5.52
CA ALA A 36 9.22 4.44 -6.58
C ALA A 36 9.94 3.12 -6.83
N VAL A 37 10.39 2.44 -5.77
CA VAL A 37 11.03 1.12 -5.86
C VAL A 37 10.05 0.07 -6.40
N SER A 38 8.81 0.06 -5.91
CA SER A 38 7.77 -0.84 -6.39
C SER A 38 7.45 -0.62 -7.87
N GLY A 39 7.38 0.64 -8.31
CA GLY A 39 7.22 1.05 -9.72
C GLY A 39 8.36 0.52 -10.58
N LEU A 40 9.61 0.77 -10.17
CA LEU A 40 10.80 0.30 -10.88
C LEU A 40 10.83 -1.23 -11.00
N LEU A 41 10.56 -1.94 -9.91
CA LEU A 41 10.51 -3.41 -9.90
C LEU A 41 9.44 -3.94 -10.86
N MET A 42 8.28 -3.28 -10.88
CA MET A 42 7.20 -3.70 -11.76
C MET A 42 7.53 -3.46 -13.23
N GLN A 43 8.09 -2.30 -13.55
CA GLN A 43 8.54 -1.97 -14.91
C GLN A 43 9.64 -2.94 -15.37
N ALA A 44 10.58 -3.29 -14.49
CA ALA A 44 11.66 -4.24 -14.79
C ALA A 44 11.15 -5.68 -15.01
N LEU A 45 10.24 -6.15 -14.14
CA LEU A 45 9.69 -7.51 -14.22
C LEU A 45 8.78 -7.71 -15.44
N THR A 46 8.00 -6.68 -15.77
CA THR A 46 7.09 -6.70 -16.93
C THR A 46 7.77 -6.29 -18.24
N ARG A 47 8.99 -5.74 -18.15
CA ARG A 47 9.69 -5.09 -19.27
C ARG A 47 8.81 -4.06 -19.99
N ASN A 48 8.00 -3.33 -19.20
CA ASN A 48 7.01 -2.40 -19.72
C ASN A 48 7.04 -1.07 -18.92
N PRO A 49 7.44 0.06 -19.54
CA PRO A 49 7.60 1.34 -18.84
C PRO A 49 6.27 1.95 -18.36
N ILE A 50 5.12 1.51 -18.88
CA ILE A 50 3.80 1.97 -18.41
C ILE A 50 3.20 1.08 -17.31
N ALA A 51 3.89 0.00 -16.92
CA ALA A 51 3.42 -0.86 -15.84
C ALA A 51 3.54 -0.15 -14.49
N SER A 52 2.49 -0.27 -13.68
CA SER A 52 2.47 0.26 -12.32
C SER A 52 2.01 -0.82 -11.32
N PRO A 53 2.52 -0.80 -10.08
CA PRO A 53 2.15 -1.75 -9.05
C PRO A 53 0.68 -1.65 -8.61
N GLY A 54 0.00 -0.53 -8.91
CA GLY A 54 -1.43 -0.37 -8.67
C GLY A 54 -2.32 -1.29 -9.51
N LEU A 55 -1.81 -1.87 -10.60
CA LEU A 55 -2.58 -2.71 -11.52
C LEU A 55 -2.93 -4.10 -10.97
N PHE A 56 -2.34 -4.52 -9.84
CA PHE A 56 -2.52 -5.87 -9.30
C PHE A 56 -3.68 -6.00 -8.32
N GLY A 57 -4.57 -5.00 -8.23
CA GLY A 57 -5.75 -5.08 -7.35
C GLY A 57 -5.47 -5.04 -5.85
N VAL A 58 -4.20 -4.92 -5.44
CA VAL A 58 -3.76 -4.90 -4.04
C VAL A 58 -4.46 -3.81 -3.23
N ASN A 59 -4.63 -2.62 -3.83
CA ASN A 59 -5.35 -1.51 -3.20
C ASN A 59 -6.85 -1.81 -3.03
N ALA A 60 -7.50 -2.33 -4.08
CA ALA A 60 -8.92 -2.67 -4.06
C ALA A 60 -9.22 -3.71 -2.97
N GLY A 61 -8.42 -4.77 -2.90
CA GLY A 61 -8.60 -5.80 -1.88
C GLY A 61 -8.24 -5.34 -0.47
N ALA A 62 -7.22 -4.50 -0.28
CA ALA A 62 -6.94 -3.90 1.03
C ALA A 62 -8.13 -3.08 1.54
N VAL A 63 -8.72 -2.24 0.67
CA VAL A 63 -9.92 -1.46 0.98
C VAL A 63 -11.12 -2.36 1.26
N PHE A 64 -11.32 -3.42 0.48
CA PHE A 64 -12.37 -4.41 0.72
C PHE A 64 -12.27 -5.03 2.12
N PHE A 65 -11.09 -5.51 2.53
CA PHE A 65 -10.90 -6.10 3.86
C PHE A 65 -11.14 -5.08 4.99
N VAL A 66 -10.76 -3.83 4.79
CA VAL A 66 -11.07 -2.74 5.73
C VAL A 66 -12.57 -2.52 5.84
N ILE A 67 -13.27 -2.35 4.73
CA ILE A 67 -14.73 -2.12 4.71
C ILE A 67 -15.48 -3.31 5.28
N PHE A 68 -15.06 -4.53 4.94
CA PHE A 68 -15.62 -5.77 5.50
C PHE A 68 -15.46 -5.80 7.02
N SER A 69 -14.27 -5.47 7.51
CA SER A 69 -13.99 -5.50 8.96
C SER A 69 -14.73 -4.41 9.72
N ILE A 70 -14.90 -3.23 9.15
CA ILE A 70 -15.69 -2.15 9.76
C ILE A 70 -17.17 -2.52 9.76
N THR A 71 -17.69 -3.06 8.65
CA THR A 71 -19.12 -3.36 8.49
C THR A 71 -19.55 -4.57 9.32
N PHE A 72 -18.84 -5.70 9.22
CA PHE A 72 -19.25 -6.97 9.81
C PHE A 72 -18.63 -7.24 11.18
N ILE A 73 -17.38 -6.82 11.39
CA ILE A 73 -16.63 -7.05 12.64
C ILE A 73 -16.69 -5.83 13.56
N GLN A 74 -17.16 -4.67 13.06
CA GLN A 74 -17.31 -3.41 13.82
C GLN A 74 -15.98 -2.89 14.41
N ILE A 75 -14.87 -3.12 13.72
CA ILE A 75 -13.56 -2.66 14.17
C ILE A 75 -13.42 -1.14 13.96
N GLN A 76 -13.24 -0.40 15.06
CA GLN A 76 -13.09 1.06 15.04
C GLN A 76 -11.66 1.54 15.37
N SER A 77 -10.79 0.67 15.86
CA SER A 77 -9.42 1.03 16.22
C SER A 77 -8.59 1.31 14.97
N PHE A 78 -8.05 2.53 14.86
CA PHE A 78 -7.19 2.93 13.74
C PHE A 78 -6.00 1.99 13.53
N LYS A 79 -5.32 1.58 14.60
CA LYS A 79 -4.20 0.63 14.53
C LYS A 79 -4.62 -0.70 13.89
N MET A 80 -5.79 -1.18 14.25
CA MET A 80 -6.32 -2.45 13.76
C MET A 80 -6.74 -2.36 12.30
N ILE A 81 -7.34 -1.24 11.89
CA ILE A 81 -7.66 -0.95 10.48
C ILE A 81 -6.41 -0.98 9.61
N VAL A 82 -5.31 -0.38 10.05
CA VAL A 82 -4.02 -0.41 9.31
C VAL A 82 -3.49 -1.83 9.16
N VAL A 83 -3.52 -2.64 10.23
CA VAL A 83 -3.07 -4.03 10.19
C VAL A 83 -3.95 -4.87 9.24
N ILE A 84 -5.27 -4.66 9.28
CA ILE A 84 -6.21 -5.36 8.39
C ILE A 84 -5.99 -4.98 6.93
N ALA A 85 -5.78 -3.69 6.63
CA ALA A 85 -5.47 -3.24 5.27
C ALA A 85 -4.20 -3.91 4.75
N PHE A 86 -3.16 -4.00 5.59
CA PHE A 86 -1.91 -4.65 5.24
C PHE A 86 -2.07 -6.17 5.02
N LEU A 87 -2.81 -6.86 5.89
CA LEU A 87 -3.11 -8.28 5.72
C LEU A 87 -3.95 -8.54 4.46
N GLY A 88 -4.94 -7.69 4.19
CA GLY A 88 -5.74 -7.75 2.98
C GLY A 88 -4.88 -7.59 1.72
N ALA A 89 -3.95 -6.63 1.71
CA ALA A 89 -2.98 -6.46 0.63
C ALA A 89 -2.11 -7.71 0.40
N ILE A 90 -1.64 -8.37 1.47
CA ILE A 90 -0.88 -9.62 1.37
C ILE A 90 -1.72 -10.73 0.75
N VAL A 91 -2.95 -10.94 1.25
CA VAL A 91 -3.86 -11.98 0.74
C VAL A 91 -4.10 -11.80 -0.75
N VAL A 92 -4.38 -10.56 -1.17
CA VAL A 92 -4.61 -10.22 -2.58
C VAL A 92 -3.37 -10.51 -3.43
N THR A 93 -2.20 -10.08 -2.97
CA THR A 93 -0.93 -10.32 -3.68
C THR A 93 -0.68 -11.80 -3.86
N VAL A 94 -0.91 -12.61 -2.82
CA VAL A 94 -0.78 -14.07 -2.88
C VAL A 94 -1.76 -14.67 -3.88
N LEU A 95 -3.03 -14.24 -3.88
CA LEU A 95 -4.03 -14.71 -4.83
C LEU A 95 -3.65 -14.39 -6.27
N VAL A 96 -3.18 -13.18 -6.55
CA VAL A 96 -2.76 -12.75 -7.88
C VAL A 96 -1.58 -13.60 -8.38
N VAL A 97 -0.57 -13.81 -7.53
CA VAL A 97 0.60 -14.62 -7.88
C VAL A 97 0.19 -16.09 -8.08
N ALA A 98 -0.64 -16.64 -7.19
CA ALA A 98 -1.13 -18.02 -7.28
C ALA A 98 -1.93 -18.26 -8.58
N LEU A 99 -2.82 -17.34 -8.94
CA LEU A 99 -3.57 -17.41 -10.20
C LEU A 99 -2.67 -17.23 -11.42
N GLY A 100 -1.72 -16.29 -11.36
CA GLY A 100 -0.77 -16.04 -12.44
C GLY A 100 0.15 -17.22 -12.72
N MET A 101 0.48 -18.00 -11.69
CA MET A 101 1.29 -19.22 -11.77
C MET A 101 0.46 -20.50 -11.99
N PHE A 102 -0.87 -20.41 -12.01
CA PHE A 102 -1.74 -21.58 -12.10
C PHE A 102 -1.49 -22.34 -13.41
N ARG A 103 -1.06 -23.60 -13.29
CA ARG A 103 -0.85 -24.59 -14.38
C ARG A 103 0.36 -24.36 -15.30
N GLN A 104 1.36 -23.57 -14.91
CA GLN A 104 2.64 -23.49 -15.66
C GLN A 104 3.86 -23.40 -14.73
N THR A 105 4.98 -23.98 -15.18
CA THR A 105 6.29 -23.95 -14.49
C THR A 105 7.05 -22.64 -14.69
N LEU A 106 6.71 -21.83 -15.70
CA LEU A 106 7.34 -20.54 -16.01
C LEU A 106 6.43 -19.35 -15.67
N PHE A 107 7.00 -18.33 -15.06
CA PHE A 107 6.32 -17.07 -14.72
C PHE A 107 6.01 -16.28 -16.01
N SER A 108 4.72 -16.07 -16.31
CA SER A 108 4.27 -15.28 -17.46
C SER A 108 3.75 -13.91 -16.99
N PRO A 109 4.47 -12.79 -17.23
CA PRO A 109 4.08 -11.46 -16.75
C PRO A 109 2.67 -11.04 -17.19
N HIS A 110 2.28 -11.39 -18.41
CA HIS A 110 0.96 -11.06 -18.96
C HIS A 110 -0.19 -11.70 -18.16
N ARG A 111 -0.01 -12.93 -17.66
CA ARG A 111 -1.04 -13.61 -16.86
C ARG A 111 -1.19 -13.00 -15.48
N VAL A 112 -0.08 -12.62 -14.85
CA VAL A 112 -0.11 -11.99 -13.52
C VAL A 112 -0.81 -10.64 -13.60
N ILE A 113 -0.59 -9.87 -14.68
CA ILE A 113 -1.30 -8.61 -14.92
C ILE A 113 -2.81 -8.85 -15.13
N LEU A 114 -3.19 -9.83 -15.96
CA LEU A 114 -4.61 -10.16 -16.20
C LEU A 114 -5.30 -10.71 -14.94
N ALA A 115 -4.62 -11.55 -14.17
CA ALA A 115 -5.11 -12.03 -12.87
C ALA A 115 -5.28 -10.88 -11.87
N GLY A 116 -4.32 -9.95 -11.86
CA GLY A 116 -4.39 -8.71 -11.08
C GLY A 116 -5.62 -7.87 -11.43
N ALA A 117 -5.87 -7.66 -12.73
CA ALA A 117 -7.05 -6.92 -13.19
C ALA A 117 -8.36 -7.63 -12.84
N ALA A 118 -8.43 -8.96 -13.01
CA ALA A 118 -9.62 -9.74 -12.65
C ALA A 118 -9.90 -9.68 -11.14
N ILE A 119 -8.87 -9.79 -10.31
CA ILE A 119 -9.00 -9.65 -8.85
C ILE A 119 -9.40 -8.22 -8.45
N ALA A 120 -8.86 -7.21 -9.12
CA ALA A 120 -9.25 -5.81 -8.87
C ALA A 120 -10.74 -5.56 -9.14
N MET A 121 -11.35 -6.26 -10.10
CA MET A 121 -12.78 -6.16 -10.40
C MET A 121 -13.66 -7.00 -9.48
N LEU A 122 -13.10 -8.00 -8.81
CA LEU A 122 -13.81 -8.87 -7.86
C LEU A 122 -14.13 -8.14 -6.54
N PHE A 123 -13.27 -7.21 -6.15
CA PHE A 123 -13.38 -6.41 -4.91
C PHE A 123 -14.06 -5.08 -5.17
#